data_AF-A0A7V9J3L6-F1
#
_entry.id   AF-A0A7V9J3L6-F1
#
_cell.length_a   1.000
_cell.length_b   1.000
_cell.length_c   1.000
_cell.angle_alpha   90.00
_cell.angle_beta   90.00
_cell.angle_gamma   90.00
#
_symmetry.space_group_name_H-M   'P 1'
#
loop_
_entity.id
_entity.type
_entity.pdbx_description
1 polymer ?
#
loop_
_entity_poly.entity_id
_entity_poly.type
_entity_poly.pdbx_seq_one_letter_code
_entity_poly.pdbx_strand_id
1 'polypeptide(L)'
;MQTSHTILRRLGHEGRLTAALALPLVAGQLSQIFIALADTIMVGRLGVLPLAGATFANNVLHLPFIFGLGFSMAISIRVSQARGAGDREAARSALRHGLYLAFAVGALTLLGVWLMLPYLGIFRQEPAIVRAVPR
;
A
#
# COMPACT_ATOMS: atom_id res chain seq x y z
N MET A 1 -12.86 31.09 -35.87
CA MET A 1 -11.62 31.53 -35.17
C MET A 1 -11.82 31.94 -33.69
N GLN A 2 -12.98 31.68 -33.05
CA GLN A 2 -13.28 32.14 -31.68
C GLN A 2 -13.13 31.06 -30.58
N THR A 3 -12.87 29.81 -30.95
CA THR A 3 -12.82 28.64 -30.06
C THR A 3 -11.49 28.48 -29.29
N SER A 4 -10.35 28.97 -29.82
CA SER A 4 -9.04 28.72 -29.22
C SER A 4 -8.79 29.49 -27.90
N HIS A 5 -9.34 30.70 -27.75
CA HIS A 5 -9.13 31.51 -26.53
C HIS A 5 -9.87 30.98 -25.29
N THR A 6 -10.99 30.28 -25.48
CA THR A 6 -11.77 29.68 -24.37
C THR A 6 -11.12 28.40 -23.86
N ILE A 7 -10.46 27.63 -24.74
CA ILE A 7 -9.77 26.37 -24.39
C ILE A 7 -8.54 26.66 -23.52
N LEU A 8 -7.74 27.68 -23.86
CA LEU A 8 -6.55 28.05 -23.08
C LEU A 8 -6.89 28.50 -21.65
N ARG A 9 -8.00 29.24 -21.47
CA ARG A 9 -8.47 29.62 -20.12
C ARG A 9 -9.06 28.44 -19.34
N ARG A 10 -9.74 27.49 -20.00
CA ARG A 10 -10.23 26.26 -19.37
C ARG A 10 -9.09 25.34 -18.93
N LEU A 11 -8.08 25.14 -19.77
CA LEU A 11 -6.87 24.37 -19.44
C LEU A 11 -6.15 24.91 -18.21
N GLY A 12 -6.00 26.22 -18.09
CA GLY A 12 -5.39 26.83 -16.90
C GLY A 12 -6.22 26.62 -15.63
N HIS A 13 -7.54 26.68 -15.74
CA HIS A 13 -8.45 26.47 -14.60
C HIS A 13 -8.53 24.99 -14.17
N GLU A 14 -8.67 24.09 -15.13
CA GLU A 14 -8.68 22.63 -14.93
C GLU A 14 -7.33 22.12 -14.42
N GLY A 15 -6.23 22.69 -14.94
CA GLY A 15 -4.87 22.41 -14.46
C GLY A 15 -4.68 22.82 -13.00
N ARG A 16 -5.22 23.97 -12.58
CA ARG A 16 -5.16 24.41 -11.18
C ARG A 16 -5.98 23.50 -10.25
N LEU A 17 -7.15 23.04 -10.69
CA LEU A 17 -7.98 22.09 -9.91
C LEU A 17 -7.30 20.73 -9.78
N THR A 18 -6.73 20.22 -10.88
CA THR A 18 -5.96 18.98 -10.87
C THR A 18 -4.74 19.09 -9.98
N ALA A 19 -4.00 20.21 -10.05
CA ALA A 19 -2.85 20.46 -9.20
C ALA A 19 -3.23 20.54 -7.71
N ALA A 20 -4.38 21.12 -7.37
CA ALA A 20 -4.86 21.19 -5.98
C ALA A 20 -5.14 19.79 -5.38
N LEU A 21 -5.50 18.81 -6.21
CA LEU A 21 -5.69 17.40 -5.80
C LEU A 21 -4.40 16.58 -5.88
N ALA A 22 -3.59 16.80 -6.91
CA ALA A 22 -2.37 16.04 -7.15
C ALA A 22 -1.24 16.43 -6.18
N LEU A 23 -1.10 17.71 -5.83
CA LEU A 23 -0.05 18.19 -4.93
C LEU A 23 -0.06 17.49 -3.56
N PRO A 24 -1.19 17.39 -2.84
CA PRO A 24 -1.21 16.65 -1.56
C PRO A 24 -0.99 15.15 -1.75
N LEU A 25 -1.45 14.56 -2.87
CA LEU A 25 -1.23 13.15 -3.16
C LEU A 25 0.26 12.84 -3.37
N VAL A 26 0.95 13.65 -4.17
CA VAL A 26 2.39 13.54 -4.42
C VAL A 26 3.17 13.76 -3.13
N ALA A 27 2.82 14.77 -2.34
CA ALA A 27 3.43 14.99 -1.04
C ALA A 27 3.30 13.77 -0.12
N GLY A 28 2.12 13.15 -0.05
CA GLY A 28 1.90 11.93 0.72
C GLY A 28 2.75 10.74 0.24
N GLN A 29 2.86 10.54 -1.07
CA GLN A 29 3.72 9.49 -1.64
C GLN A 29 5.21 9.75 -1.36
N LEU A 30 5.67 10.99 -1.46
CA LEU A 30 7.04 11.36 -1.09
C LEU A 30 7.29 11.11 0.40
N SER A 31 6.37 11.49 1.28
CA SER A 31 6.48 11.21 2.72
C SER A 31 6.62 9.72 3.00
N GLN A 32 5.87 8.86 2.31
CA GLN A 32 5.96 7.42 2.46
C GLN A 32 7.35 6.88 2.04
N ILE A 33 7.93 7.41 0.96
CA ILE A 33 9.30 7.08 0.54
C ILE A 33 10.32 7.52 1.59
N PHE A 34 10.19 8.74 2.11
CA PHE A 34 11.08 9.26 3.15
C PHE A 34 11.04 8.43 4.45
N ILE A 35 9.85 7.99 4.86
CA ILE A 35 9.69 7.11 6.03
C ILE A 35 10.43 5.79 5.81
N ALA A 36 10.23 5.13 4.65
CA ALA A 36 10.91 3.89 4.33
C ALA A 36 12.44 4.04 4.28
N LEU A 37 12.94 5.18 3.77
CA LEU A 37 14.36 5.50 3.81
C LEU A 37 14.87 5.71 5.23
N ALA A 38 14.13 6.43 6.07
CA ALA A 38 14.48 6.64 7.47
C ALA A 38 14.54 5.33 8.26
N ASP A 39 13.57 4.43 8.04
CA ASP A 39 13.56 3.09 8.65
C ASP A 39 14.81 2.29 8.23
N THR A 40 15.15 2.33 6.94
CA THR A 40 16.33 1.65 6.39
C THR A 40 17.63 2.22 6.98
N ILE A 41 17.75 3.54 7.11
CA ILE A 41 18.92 4.20 7.72
C ILE A 41 19.02 3.85 9.21
N MET A 42 17.88 3.85 9.93
CA MET A 42 17.83 3.52 11.35
C MET A 42 18.30 2.08 11.60
N VAL A 43 17.79 1.12 10.82
CA VAL A 43 18.21 -0.29 10.91
C VAL A 43 19.64 -0.48 10.40
N GLY A 44 20.06 0.26 9.37
CA GLY A 44 21.41 0.21 8.83
C GLY A 44 22.49 0.64 9.84
N ARG A 45 22.17 1.56 10.76
CA ARG A 45 23.07 1.95 11.86
C ARG A 45 23.29 0.84 12.89
N LEU A 46 22.39 -0.14 12.98
CA LEU A 46 22.53 -1.31 13.86
C LEU A 46 23.46 -2.38 13.28
N GLY A 47 23.91 -2.22 12.03
CA GLY A 47 24.85 -3.11 11.34
C GLY A 47 24.23 -3.84 10.15
N VAL A 48 25.07 -4.58 9.43
CA VAL A 48 24.69 -5.25 8.17
C VAL A 48 23.76 -6.45 8.42
N LEU A 49 23.92 -7.16 9.53
CA LEU A 49 23.08 -8.32 9.88
C LEU A 49 21.60 -7.93 10.10
N PRO A 50 21.26 -6.97 10.98
CA PRO A 50 19.89 -6.52 11.17
C PRO A 50 19.26 -5.97 9.89
N LEU A 51 20.04 -5.25 9.06
CA LEU A 51 19.58 -4.69 7.80
C LEU A 51 19.25 -5.76 6.76
N ALA A 52 20.08 -6.81 6.66
CA ALA A 52 19.82 -7.95 5.78
C ALA A 52 18.54 -8.69 6.20
N GLY A 53 18.36 -8.94 7.50
CA GLY A 53 17.14 -9.55 8.04
C GLY A 53 15.89 -8.70 7.79
N ALA A 54 15.96 -7.39 8.01
CA ALA A 54 14.84 -6.48 7.76
C ALA A 54 14.46 -6.41 6.27
N THR A 55 15.44 -6.36 5.37
CA THR A 55 15.20 -6.36 3.91
C THR A 55 14.55 -7.66 3.44
N PHE A 56 14.98 -8.81 3.99
CA PHE A 56 14.34 -10.08 3.67
C PHE A 56 12.89 -10.14 4.16
N ALA A 57 12.65 -9.76 5.43
CA ALA A 57 11.30 -9.69 5.98
C ALA A 57 10.41 -8.76 5.14
N ASN A 58 10.94 -7.61 4.70
CA ASN A 58 10.21 -6.69 3.83
C ASN A 58 9.80 -7.36 2.51
N ASN A 59 10.72 -8.05 1.82
CA ASN A 59 10.41 -8.75 0.57
C ASN A 59 9.34 -9.84 0.76
N VAL A 60 9.43 -10.64 1.82
CA VAL A 60 8.43 -11.69 2.11
C VAL A 60 7.06 -11.08 2.42
N LEU A 61 7.02 -9.99 3.19
CA LEU A 61 5.79 -9.29 3.53
C LEU A 61 5.24 -8.42 2.39
N HIS A 62 6.06 -8.09 1.37
CA HIS A 62 5.66 -7.25 0.26
C HIS A 62 4.57 -7.91 -0.61
N LEU A 63 4.69 -9.23 -0.84
CA LEU A 63 3.70 -10.01 -1.59
C LEU A 63 2.28 -9.92 -0.98
N PRO A 64 2.05 -10.31 0.30
CA PRO A 64 0.73 -10.19 0.91
C PRO A 64 0.26 -8.73 1.05
N PHE A 65 1.19 -7.78 1.20
CA PHE A 65 0.88 -6.36 1.22
C PHE A 65 0.26 -5.88 -0.11
N ILE A 66 0.81 -6.27 -1.26
CA ILE A 66 0.25 -5.95 -2.59
C ILE A 66 -1.15 -6.56 -2.74
N PHE A 67 -1.35 -7.82 -2.31
CA PHE A 67 -2.68 -8.43 -2.34
C PHE A 67 -3.69 -7.60 -1.54
N GLY A 68 -3.35 -7.22 -0.31
CA GLY A 68 -4.22 -6.39 0.54
C GLY A 68 -4.54 -5.02 -0.09
N LEU A 69 -3.56 -4.37 -0.71
CA LEU A 69 -3.76 -3.12 -1.45
C LEU A 69 -4.72 -3.31 -2.64
N GLY A 70 -4.55 -4.39 -3.41
CA GLY A 70 -5.41 -4.69 -4.56
C GLY A 70 -6.88 -4.86 -4.19
N PHE A 71 -7.16 -5.64 -3.14
CA PHE A 71 -8.54 -5.79 -2.64
C PHE A 71 -9.11 -4.47 -2.11
N SER A 72 -8.32 -3.70 -1.36
CA SER A 72 -8.75 -2.39 -0.84
C SER A 72 -9.11 -1.42 -1.96
N MET A 73 -8.32 -1.40 -3.05
CA MET A 73 -8.59 -0.56 -4.21
C MET A 73 -9.87 -1.01 -4.94
N ALA A 74 -10.09 -2.32 -5.11
CA ALA A 74 -11.29 -2.86 -5.73
C ALA A 74 -12.58 -2.48 -4.96
N ILE A 75 -12.54 -2.56 -3.62
CA ILE A 75 -13.65 -2.13 -2.75
C ILE A 75 -13.88 -0.63 -2.89
N SER A 76 -12.82 0.17 -2.84
CA SER A 76 -12.90 1.64 -2.98
C SER A 76 -13.55 2.06 -4.30
N ILE A 77 -13.18 1.42 -5.42
CA ILE A 77 -13.79 1.67 -6.73
C ILE A 77 -15.30 1.34 -6.70
N ARG A 78 -15.69 0.17 -6.17
CA ARG A 78 -17.10 -0.23 -6.07
C ARG A 78 -17.92 0.76 -5.23
N VAL A 79 -17.39 1.21 -4.11
CA VAL A 79 -18.04 2.19 -3.24
C VAL A 79 -18.12 3.56 -3.92
N SER A 80 -17.07 3.97 -4.63
CA SER A 80 -17.05 5.23 -5.40
C SER A 80 -18.13 5.24 -6.50
N GLN A 81 -18.27 4.13 -7.24
CA GLN A 81 -19.30 3.98 -8.26
C GLN A 81 -20.73 4.02 -7.67
N ALA A 82 -20.97 3.28 -6.58
CA ALA A 82 -22.27 3.29 -5.92
C ALA A 82 -22.64 4.67 -5.35
N ARG A 83 -21.66 5.39 -4.78
CA ARG A 83 -21.86 6.77 -4.33
C ARG A 83 -22.12 7.73 -5.50
N GLY A 84 -21.43 7.56 -6.63
CA GLY A 84 -21.65 8.35 -7.85
C GLY A 84 -23.02 8.14 -8.47
N ALA A 85 -23.60 6.95 -8.34
CA ALA A 85 -24.95 6.61 -8.83
C ALA A 85 -26.09 7.11 -7.92
N GLY A 86 -25.80 7.72 -6.76
CA GLY A 86 -26.81 8.21 -5.82
C GLY A 86 -27.48 7.12 -4.96
N ASP A 87 -27.14 5.85 -5.16
CA ASP A 87 -27.68 4.72 -4.40
C ASP A 87 -26.92 4.53 -3.08
N ARG A 88 -27.44 5.16 -2.03
CA ARG A 88 -26.88 5.11 -0.67
C ARG A 88 -26.99 3.73 -0.03
N GLU A 89 -28.00 2.94 -0.36
CA GLU A 89 -28.19 1.60 0.21
C GLU A 89 -27.17 0.63 -0.39
N ALA A 90 -27.00 0.65 -1.71
CA ALA A 90 -25.96 -0.12 -2.38
C ALA A 90 -24.56 0.28 -1.91
N ALA A 91 -24.30 1.58 -1.70
CA ALA A 91 -23.02 2.05 -1.16
C ALA A 91 -22.74 1.51 0.25
N ARG A 92 -23.75 1.50 1.13
CA ARG A 92 -23.63 0.98 2.50
C ARG A 92 -23.43 -0.54 2.52
N SER A 93 -24.14 -1.25 1.65
CA SER A 93 -23.98 -2.70 1.47
C SER A 93 -22.59 -3.05 0.93
N ALA A 94 -22.13 -2.34 -0.10
CA ALA A 94 -20.80 -2.53 -0.68
C ALA A 94 -19.68 -2.27 0.34
N LEU A 95 -19.85 -1.25 1.20
CA LEU A 95 -18.89 -0.96 2.27
C LEU A 95 -18.83 -2.09 3.31
N ARG A 96 -19.99 -2.62 3.73
CA ARG A 96 -20.06 -3.74 4.69
C ARG A 96 -19.42 -5.01 4.12
N HIS A 97 -19.82 -5.41 2.91
CA HIS A 97 -19.23 -6.58 2.25
C HIS A 97 -17.74 -6.39 1.98
N GLY A 98 -17.34 -5.17 1.59
CA GLY A 98 -15.94 -4.81 1.44
C GLY A 98 -15.16 -4.95 2.74
N LEU A 99 -15.72 -4.50 3.87
CA LEU A 99 -15.07 -4.66 5.18
C LEU A 99 -14.93 -6.13 5.57
N TYR A 100 -15.97 -6.95 5.38
CA TYR A 100 -15.88 -8.40 5.62
C TYR A 100 -14.82 -9.05 4.73
N LEU A 101 -14.78 -8.68 3.45
CA LEU A 101 -13.78 -9.18 2.51
C LEU A 101 -12.37 -8.74 2.92
N ALA A 102 -12.18 -7.50 3.35
CA ALA A 102 -10.89 -7.01 3.84
C ALA A 102 -10.42 -7.78 5.08
N PHE A 103 -11.32 -8.06 6.03
CA PHE A 103 -11.01 -8.90 7.19
C PHE A 103 -10.69 -10.34 6.79
N ALA A 104 -11.45 -10.94 5.86
CA ALA A 104 -11.21 -12.30 5.39
C ALA A 104 -9.86 -12.41 4.67
N VAL A 105 -9.54 -11.46 3.79
CA VAL A 105 -8.25 -11.39 3.08
C VAL A 105 -7.11 -11.15 4.08
N GLY A 106 -7.29 -10.25 5.06
CA GLY A 106 -6.29 -9.99 6.10
C GLY A 106 -6.04 -11.20 6.99
N ALA A 107 -7.07 -11.94 7.37
CA ALA A 107 -6.93 -13.19 8.11
C ALA A 107 -6.23 -14.26 7.28
N LEU A 108 -6.55 -14.35 5.98
CA LEU A 108 -5.91 -15.30 5.06
C LEU A 108 -4.43 -14.98 4.84
N THR A 109 -4.06 -13.72 4.69
CA THR A 109 -2.65 -13.32 4.55
C THR A 109 -1.87 -13.52 5.84
N LEU A 110 -2.46 -13.22 7.01
CA LEU A 110 -1.86 -13.54 8.31
C LEU A 110 -1.62 -15.05 8.47
N LEU A 111 -2.61 -15.87 8.15
CA LEU A 111 -2.50 -17.32 8.17
C LEU A 111 -1.42 -17.81 7.19
N GLY A 112 -1.36 -17.23 5.99
CA GLY A 112 -0.34 -17.54 4.99
C GLY A 112 1.07 -17.22 5.48
N VAL A 113 1.28 -16.05 6.08
CA VAL A 113 2.57 -15.68 6.69
C VAL A 113 2.93 -16.59 7.86
N TRP A 114 1.96 -16.91 8.72
CA TRP A 114 2.16 -17.80 9.86
C TRP A 114 2.54 -19.22 9.43
N LEU A 115 1.90 -19.74 8.38
CA LEU A 115 2.22 -21.05 7.81
C LEU A 115 3.57 -21.05 7.08
N MET A 116 3.99 -19.90 6.53
CA MET A 116 5.27 -19.74 5.83
C MET A 116 6.45 -19.56 6.82
N LEU A 117 6.18 -19.10 8.04
CA LEU A 117 7.16 -18.92 9.13
C LEU A 117 8.06 -20.15 9.39
N PRO A 118 7.55 -21.39 9.50
CA PRO A 118 8.38 -22.59 9.67
C PRO A 118 9.24 -22.93 8.43
N TYR A 119 8.84 -22.49 7.23
CA TYR A 119 9.56 -22.73 5.99
C TYR A 119 10.64 -21.67 5.69
N LEU A 120 10.76 -20.62 6.52
CA LEU A 120 11.83 -19.63 6.41
C LEU A 120 13.23 -20.26 6.51
N GLY A 121 13.37 -21.42 7.15
CA GLY A 121 14.63 -22.18 7.20
C GLY A 121 15.09 -22.75 5.85
N ILE A 122 14.21 -22.85 4.85
CA ILE A 122 14.53 -23.35 3.51
C ILE A 122 15.29 -22.30 2.68
N PHE A 123 15.08 -21.01 2.94
CA PHE A 123 15.66 -19.93 2.16
C PHE A 123 17.17 -19.73 2.37
N ARG A 124 17.83 -20.52 3.24
CA ARG A 124 19.30 -20.56 3.45
C ARG A 124 19.98 -19.18 3.33
N GLN A 125 19.39 -18.13 3.90
CA GLN A 125 20.08 -16.85 4.01
C GLN A 125 21.20 -16.95 5.04
N GLU A 126 22.32 -16.28 4.73
CA GLU A 126 23.62 -16.23 5.40
C GLU A 126 23.58 -16.72 6.88
N PRO A 127 24.52 -17.59 7.32
CA PRO A 127 24.62 -18.19 8.67
C PRO A 127 24.70 -17.22 9.88
N ALA A 128 24.38 -15.95 9.66
CA ALA A 128 24.44 -14.85 10.60
C ALA A 128 23.08 -14.55 11.28
N ILE A 129 21.93 -14.90 10.66
CA ILE A 129 20.58 -14.62 11.22
C ILE A 129 20.17 -15.68 12.27
N VAL A 130 20.68 -16.91 12.16
CA VAL A 130 20.38 -18.03 13.09
C VAL A 130 20.99 -17.83 14.49
N ARG A 131 21.97 -16.92 14.67
CA ARG A 131 22.63 -16.67 15.95
C ARG A 131 22.00 -15.58 16.83
N ALA A 132 21.11 -14.75 16.27
CA ALA A 132 20.53 -13.61 16.99
C ALA A 132 19.12 -13.89 17.56
N VAL A 133 18.54 -15.07 17.33
CA VAL A 133 17.29 -15.50 17.96
C VAL A 133 17.64 -16.12 19.31
N PRO A 134 17.37 -15.47 20.45
CA PRO A 134 17.38 -16.18 21.72
C PRO A 134 16.23 -17.18 21.68
N ARG A 135 16.52 -18.43 22.02
CA ARG A 135 15.52 -19.49 22.20
C ARG A 135 14.51 -19.13 23.28
#